data_AF-A0A5J5QWQ6-F1
#
_entry.id   AF-A0A5J5QWQ6-F1
#
_cell.length_a   1.000
_cell.length_b   1.000
_cell.length_c   1.000
_cell.angle_alpha   90.00
_cell.angle_beta   90.00
_cell.angle_gamma   90.00
#
_symmetry.space_group_name_H-M   'P 1'
#
loop_
_entity.id
_entity.type
_entity.pdbx_description
1 polymer ?
#
loop_
_entity_poly.entity_id
_entity_poly.type
_entity_poly.pdbx_seq_one_letter_code
_entity_poly.pdbx_strand_id
1 'polypeptide(L)'
;MVCGDGFQETYNGCIMAVDAPTALKLLGNQATFEETRVLGAFQYATSDIFLHRDSTLMPQNKSAWSALNFLNSSKNNAFLTYWLNALQYIGKTSEPFFVTVNPDHTPKNTLLKWSTGHAIPSVAASKASLELGQIQGKRGIWFCGYDFNQDELKAGMDAAHGILGKHSSVLHSPKNMSPSFMETTARLFVTKFFQQYISMGCVT
;
A
#
# COMPACT_ATOMS: atom_id res chain seq x y z
N MET A 1 -18.57 -17.86 -11.95
CA MET A 1 -17.09 -17.89 -11.80
C MET A 1 -16.66 -19.35 -11.79
N VAL A 2 -15.49 -19.67 -12.34
CA VAL A 2 -14.87 -21.00 -12.15
C VAL A 2 -13.91 -20.86 -10.99
N CYS A 3 -14.18 -21.55 -9.89
CA CYS A 3 -13.31 -21.58 -8.72
C CYS A 3 -12.06 -22.44 -9.02
N GLY A 4 -10.96 -22.20 -8.30
CA GLY A 4 -9.68 -22.90 -8.53
C GLY A 4 -9.72 -24.42 -8.28
N ASP A 5 -10.82 -24.93 -7.72
CA ASP A 5 -11.14 -26.34 -7.49
C ASP A 5 -11.98 -26.96 -8.62
N GLY A 6 -12.30 -26.20 -9.68
CA GLY A 6 -13.09 -26.65 -10.82
C GLY A 6 -14.61 -26.51 -10.62
N PHE A 7 -15.08 -26.07 -9.46
CA PHE A 7 -16.50 -25.83 -9.24
C PHE A 7 -16.95 -24.54 -9.94
N GLN A 8 -18.15 -24.59 -10.52
CA GLN A 8 -18.77 -23.44 -11.15
C GLN A 8 -19.98 -23.00 -10.35
N GLU A 9 -19.95 -21.76 -9.91
CA GLU A 9 -21.07 -21.14 -9.22
C GLU A 9 -21.54 -19.89 -9.96
N THR A 10 -22.86 -19.69 -9.92
CA THR A 10 -23.55 -18.55 -10.50
C THR A 10 -24.00 -17.60 -9.39
N TYR A 11 -23.66 -16.32 -9.54
CA TYR A 11 -24.04 -15.27 -8.61
C TYR A 11 -24.73 -14.14 -9.37
N ASN A 12 -25.63 -13.42 -8.69
CA ASN A 12 -26.29 -12.24 -9.27
C ASN A 12 -25.40 -10.99 -9.28
N GLY A 13 -24.34 -10.98 -8.48
CA GLY A 13 -23.36 -9.91 -8.42
C GLY A 13 -22.06 -10.38 -7.78
N CYS A 14 -20.98 -9.60 -7.99
CA CYS A 14 -19.64 -9.92 -7.51
C CYS A 14 -18.92 -8.65 -7.03
N ILE A 15 -18.29 -8.72 -5.87
CA ILE A 15 -17.32 -7.72 -5.42
C ILE A 15 -15.93 -8.29 -5.62
N MET A 16 -15.11 -7.62 -6.42
CA MET A 16 -13.71 -7.93 -6.64
C MET A 16 -12.86 -7.14 -5.66
N ALA A 17 -12.34 -7.82 -4.64
CA ALA A 17 -11.46 -7.29 -3.60
C ALA A 17 -10.03 -7.86 -3.74
N VAL A 18 -9.45 -7.63 -4.91
CA VAL A 18 -8.11 -8.09 -5.32
C VAL A 18 -7.38 -6.93 -5.98
N ASP A 19 -6.06 -6.98 -6.21
CA ASP A 19 -5.35 -5.92 -6.95
C ASP A 19 -5.80 -5.74 -8.42
N ALA A 20 -5.59 -4.56 -9.00
CA ALA A 20 -6.24 -4.20 -10.28
C ALA A 20 -5.75 -5.07 -11.45
N PRO A 21 -4.45 -5.40 -11.54
CA PRO A 21 -3.96 -6.38 -12.50
C PRO A 21 -4.61 -7.76 -12.33
N THR A 22 -4.85 -8.22 -11.10
CA THR A 22 -5.53 -9.48 -10.82
C THR A 22 -6.99 -9.41 -11.21
N ALA A 23 -7.68 -8.29 -10.95
CA ALA A 23 -9.05 -8.10 -11.41
C ALA A 23 -9.14 -8.18 -12.94
N LEU A 24 -8.25 -7.51 -13.67
CA LEU A 24 -8.20 -7.60 -15.14
C LEU A 24 -7.90 -9.01 -15.64
N LYS A 25 -6.99 -9.74 -14.98
CA LYS A 25 -6.72 -11.16 -15.31
C LYS A 25 -7.95 -12.04 -15.10
N LEU A 26 -8.70 -11.83 -14.03
CA LEU A 26 -9.93 -12.57 -13.73
C LEU A 26 -11.06 -12.25 -14.72
N LEU A 27 -11.19 -10.98 -15.14
CA LEU A 27 -12.14 -10.57 -16.17
C LEU A 27 -11.77 -11.12 -17.56
N GLY A 28 -10.48 -11.26 -17.84
CA GLY A 28 -9.97 -11.81 -19.09
C GLY A 28 -10.47 -11.05 -20.31
N ASN A 29 -10.92 -11.78 -21.34
CA ASN A 29 -11.45 -11.20 -22.57
C ASN A 29 -12.81 -10.52 -22.41
N GLN A 30 -13.46 -10.64 -21.25
CA GLN A 30 -14.74 -10.00 -20.97
C GLN A 30 -14.57 -8.62 -20.36
N ALA A 31 -13.34 -8.16 -20.08
CA ALA A 31 -13.10 -6.81 -19.59
C ALA A 31 -13.59 -5.79 -20.63
N THR A 32 -14.43 -4.84 -20.21
CA THR A 32 -14.86 -3.76 -21.09
C THR A 32 -13.72 -2.76 -21.33
N PHE A 33 -13.88 -1.91 -22.35
CA PHE A 33 -12.93 -0.83 -22.61
C PHE A 33 -12.73 0.07 -21.38
N GLU A 34 -13.83 0.48 -20.73
CA GLU A 34 -13.76 1.33 -19.54
C GLU A 34 -13.12 0.62 -18.35
N GLU A 35 -13.45 -0.64 -18.09
CA GLU A 35 -12.81 -1.44 -17.03
C GLU A 35 -11.30 -1.56 -17.28
N THR A 36 -10.89 -1.87 -18.51
CA THR A 36 -9.48 -2.00 -18.89
C THR A 36 -8.73 -0.68 -18.73
N ARG A 37 -9.34 0.43 -19.16
CA ARG A 37 -8.76 1.77 -19.10
C ARG A 37 -8.60 2.24 -17.65
N VAL A 38 -9.61 2.07 -16.82
CA VAL A 38 -9.61 2.51 -15.41
C VAL A 38 -8.70 1.60 -14.58
N LEU A 39 -8.90 0.27 -14.61
CA LEU A 39 -8.12 -0.67 -13.79
C LEU A 39 -6.66 -0.76 -14.26
N GLY A 40 -6.40 -0.58 -15.55
CA GLY A 40 -5.05 -0.61 -16.12
C GLY A 40 -4.16 0.58 -15.72
N ALA A 41 -4.75 1.64 -15.17
CA ALA A 41 -4.01 2.79 -14.68
C ALA A 41 -3.29 2.52 -13.35
N PHE A 42 -3.72 1.50 -12.60
CA PHE A 42 -3.13 1.13 -11.31
C PHE A 42 -1.93 0.20 -11.54
N GLN A 43 -0.74 0.75 -11.35
CA GLN A 43 0.52 0.01 -11.44
C GLN A 43 0.90 -0.55 -10.07
N TYR A 44 1.57 -1.69 -10.06
CA TYR A 44 1.99 -2.38 -8.83
C TYR A 44 3.47 -2.74 -8.92
N ALA A 45 4.18 -2.61 -7.80
CA ALA A 45 5.51 -3.13 -7.61
C ALA A 45 5.46 -4.29 -6.61
N THR A 46 6.33 -5.28 -6.80
CA THR A 46 6.47 -6.38 -5.83
C THR A 46 7.69 -6.12 -4.97
N SER A 47 7.53 -6.29 -3.66
CA SER A 47 8.63 -6.23 -2.70
C SER A 47 8.83 -7.59 -2.05
N ASP A 48 10.08 -8.02 -1.99
CA ASP A 48 10.51 -9.15 -1.17
C ASP A 48 10.75 -8.68 0.26
N ILE A 49 10.13 -9.36 1.21
CA ILE A 49 10.19 -9.02 2.63
C ILE A 49 10.71 -10.22 3.41
N PHE A 50 11.64 -9.94 4.31
CA PHE A 50 12.30 -10.96 5.12
C PHE A 50 12.09 -10.65 6.59
N LEU A 51 11.59 -11.61 7.36
CA LEU A 51 11.67 -11.63 8.82
C LEU A 51 12.95 -12.38 9.21
N HIS A 52 13.84 -11.73 9.94
CA HIS A 52 15.15 -12.30 10.30
C HIS A 52 15.69 -11.75 11.63
N ARG A 53 16.85 -12.28 12.05
CA ARG A 53 17.62 -11.77 13.20
C ARG A 53 18.99 -11.18 12.82
N ASP A 54 19.25 -11.00 11.52
CA ASP A 54 20.48 -10.38 11.04
C ASP A 54 20.64 -8.90 11.42
N SER A 55 21.53 -8.60 12.36
CA SER A 55 21.84 -7.21 12.73
C SER A 55 22.77 -6.50 11.73
N THR A 56 23.33 -7.17 10.72
CA THR A 56 24.17 -6.50 9.71
C THR A 56 23.35 -5.62 8.76
N LEU A 57 22.02 -5.79 8.75
CA LEU A 57 21.06 -4.96 8.01
C LEU A 57 20.50 -3.79 8.85
N MET A 58 21.13 -3.50 9.99
CA MET A 58 20.87 -2.34 10.84
C MET A 58 22.07 -1.39 10.79
N PRO A 59 21.91 -0.11 11.21
CA PRO A 59 23.04 0.80 11.33
C PRO A 59 24.16 0.20 12.18
N GLN A 60 25.41 0.32 11.72
CA GLN A 60 26.57 -0.21 12.47
C GLN A 60 26.67 0.40 13.88
N ASN A 61 26.34 1.69 13.99
CA ASN A 61 26.23 2.35 15.28
C ASN A 61 24.87 2.02 15.93
N LYS A 62 24.90 1.23 17.02
CA LYS A 62 23.72 0.85 17.80
C LYS A 62 22.97 2.04 18.39
N SER A 63 23.63 3.17 18.65
CA SER A 63 22.95 4.37 19.14
C SER A 63 22.06 5.03 18.08
N ALA A 64 22.26 4.70 16.80
CA ALA A 64 21.44 5.19 15.69
C ALA A 64 20.25 4.27 15.38
N TRP A 65 20.09 3.16 16.12
CA TRP A 65 18.99 2.23 15.89
C TRP A 65 17.66 2.91 16.18
N SER A 66 16.80 2.85 15.17
CA SER A 66 15.44 3.39 15.23
C SER A 66 14.44 2.28 14.94
N ALA A 67 13.16 2.56 15.16
CA ALA A 67 12.09 1.64 14.82
C ALA A 67 12.05 1.32 13.31
N LEU A 68 12.37 2.31 12.47
CA LEU A 68 12.60 2.19 11.02
C LEU A 68 14.01 2.68 10.70
N ASN A 69 14.75 1.94 9.89
CA ASN A 69 16.11 2.28 9.48
C ASN A 69 16.20 2.20 7.97
N PHE A 70 16.48 3.32 7.33
CA PHE A 70 16.78 3.39 5.90
C PHE A 70 18.28 3.23 5.70
N LEU A 71 18.68 2.23 4.94
CA LEU A 71 20.08 1.96 4.65
C LEU A 71 20.33 1.99 3.16
N ASN A 72 21.45 2.58 2.77
CA ASN A 72 21.91 2.55 1.40
C ASN A 72 22.78 1.32 1.17
N SER A 73 22.55 0.69 0.03
CA SER A 73 23.34 -0.36 -0.57
C SER A 73 24.55 0.19 -1.32
N SER A 74 25.58 -0.63 -1.46
CA SER A 74 26.68 -0.40 -2.40
C SER A 74 26.24 -0.29 -3.87
N LYS A 75 25.05 -0.81 -4.23
CA LYS A 75 24.49 -0.76 -5.59
C LYS A 75 23.59 0.45 -5.85
N ASN A 76 23.66 1.50 -5.02
CA ASN A 76 22.81 2.70 -5.11
C ASN A 76 21.31 2.41 -4.91
N ASN A 77 20.98 1.26 -4.32
CA ASN A 77 19.64 0.92 -3.85
C ASN A 77 19.50 1.33 -2.38
N ALA A 78 18.28 1.58 -1.93
CA ALA A 78 17.97 1.74 -0.52
C ALA A 78 17.05 0.61 -0.07
N PHE A 79 17.28 0.10 1.13
CA PHE A 79 16.40 -0.86 1.78
C PHE A 79 15.95 -0.33 3.15
N LEU A 80 14.81 -0.83 3.60
CA LEU A 80 14.20 -0.43 4.86
C LEU A 80 14.17 -1.62 5.81
N THR A 81 14.76 -1.45 6.99
CA THR A 81 14.72 -2.42 8.08
C THR A 81 13.87 -1.90 9.23
N TYR A 82 12.81 -2.62 9.56
CA TYR A 82 11.96 -2.42 10.73
C TYR A 82 12.52 -3.20 11.91
N TRP A 83 12.69 -2.53 13.05
CA TRP A 83 13.02 -3.19 14.32
C TRP A 83 11.73 -3.48 15.10
N LEU A 84 11.25 -4.72 15.01
CA LEU A 84 9.94 -5.10 15.54
C LEU A 84 9.86 -4.98 17.07
N ASN A 85 10.95 -5.23 17.79
CA ASN A 85 10.92 -5.11 19.26
C ASN A 85 10.64 -3.67 19.70
N ALA A 86 11.14 -2.68 18.95
CA ALA A 86 10.84 -1.27 19.21
C ALA A 86 9.42 -0.90 18.75
N LEU A 87 8.95 -1.43 17.61
CA LEU A 87 7.64 -1.10 17.05
C LEU A 87 6.47 -1.73 17.82
N GLN A 88 6.62 -2.98 18.22
CA GLN A 88 5.56 -3.80 18.82
C GLN A 88 5.76 -4.02 20.33
N TYR A 89 6.74 -3.35 20.94
CA TYR A 89 7.10 -3.50 22.36
C TYR A 89 7.37 -4.96 22.77
N ILE A 90 7.97 -5.75 21.86
CA ILE A 90 8.37 -7.13 22.16
C ILE A 90 9.47 -7.09 23.22
N GLY A 91 9.28 -7.82 24.32
CA GLY A 91 10.03 -7.69 25.57
C GLY A 91 11.55 -7.51 25.40
N LYS A 92 12.12 -6.59 26.21
CA LYS A 92 13.54 -6.16 26.13
C LYS A 92 14.58 -7.29 26.29
N THR A 93 14.18 -8.44 26.82
CA THR A 93 15.05 -9.61 27.03
C THR A 93 15.06 -10.59 25.86
N SER A 94 14.20 -10.39 24.85
CA SER A 94 14.15 -11.24 23.65
C SER A 94 15.20 -10.82 22.62
N GLU A 95 15.69 -11.79 21.84
CA GLU A 95 16.53 -11.51 20.68
C GLU A 95 15.81 -10.56 19.69
N PRO A 96 16.54 -9.70 18.97
CA PRO A 96 15.92 -8.73 18.09
C PRO A 96 15.30 -9.40 16.86
N PHE A 97 14.10 -8.97 16.51
CA PHE A 97 13.41 -9.32 15.28
C PHE A 97 13.44 -8.13 14.32
N PHE A 98 13.86 -8.41 13.10
CA PHE A 98 13.96 -7.43 12.04
C PHE A 98 13.08 -7.85 10.87
N VAL A 99 12.45 -6.87 10.23
CA VAL A 99 11.81 -7.05 8.93
C VAL A 99 12.50 -6.14 7.93
N THR A 100 13.16 -6.71 6.93
CA THR A 100 13.81 -5.93 5.87
C THR A 100 13.10 -6.11 4.53
N VAL A 101 12.85 -4.98 3.87
CA VAL A 101 12.20 -4.91 2.56
C VAL A 101 13.26 -4.69 1.48
N ASN A 102 13.28 -5.57 0.48
CA ASN A 102 14.19 -5.55 -0.67
C ASN A 102 15.69 -5.43 -0.32
N PRO A 103 16.23 -6.26 0.60
CA PRO A 103 17.67 -6.22 0.89
C PRO A 103 18.49 -6.69 -0.32
N ASP A 104 19.72 -6.19 -0.46
CA ASP A 104 20.62 -6.56 -1.58
C ASP A 104 21.11 -8.00 -1.54
N HIS A 105 20.99 -8.63 -0.37
CA HIS A 105 21.35 -10.01 -0.14
C HIS A 105 20.35 -10.62 0.84
N THR A 106 20.21 -11.94 0.80
CA THR A 106 19.36 -12.65 1.75
C THR A 106 19.94 -12.50 3.17
N PRO A 107 19.15 -12.04 4.15
CA PRO A 107 19.61 -11.89 5.53
C PRO A 107 20.02 -13.23 6.15
N LYS A 108 21.01 -13.21 7.03
CA LYS A 108 21.34 -14.36 7.89
C LYS A 108 20.21 -14.60 8.89
N ASN A 109 20.05 -15.83 9.35
CA ASN A 109 19.00 -16.18 10.33
C ASN A 109 17.60 -15.72 9.88
N THR A 110 17.28 -15.91 8.59
CA THR A 110 15.94 -15.65 8.04
C THR A 110 14.96 -16.67 8.60
N LEU A 111 13.88 -16.18 9.20
CA LEU A 111 12.79 -16.98 9.78
C LEU A 111 11.66 -17.16 8.76
N LEU A 112 11.37 -16.12 7.98
CA LEU A 112 10.33 -16.14 6.96
C LEU A 112 10.69 -15.20 5.81
N LYS A 113 10.41 -15.62 4.58
CA LYS A 113 10.43 -14.77 3.39
C LYS A 113 9.04 -14.79 2.76
N TRP A 114 8.53 -13.61 2.37
CA TRP A 114 7.35 -13.50 1.53
C TRP A 114 7.52 -12.35 0.54
N SER A 115 6.68 -12.33 -0.49
CA SER A 115 6.64 -11.25 -1.48
C SER A 115 5.24 -10.66 -1.48
N THR A 116 5.13 -9.34 -1.51
CA THR A 116 3.84 -8.65 -1.56
C THR A 116 3.85 -7.60 -2.66
N GLY A 117 2.77 -7.59 -3.44
CA GLY A 117 2.46 -6.49 -4.34
C GLY A 117 2.04 -5.27 -3.52
N HIS A 118 2.47 -4.09 -3.93
CA HIS A 118 1.97 -2.82 -3.43
C HIS A 118 1.72 -1.92 -4.62
N ALA A 119 0.65 -1.14 -4.56
CA ALA A 119 0.32 -0.24 -5.63
C ALA A 119 1.36 0.91 -5.66
N ILE A 120 1.68 1.40 -6.86
CA ILE A 120 2.56 2.56 -7.10
C ILE A 120 1.70 3.82 -7.31
N PRO A 121 1.81 4.86 -6.45
CA PRO A 121 1.12 6.11 -6.65
C PRO A 121 1.52 6.78 -7.97
N SER A 122 0.54 7.21 -8.76
CA SER A 122 0.77 7.94 -10.00
C SER A 122 -0.37 8.90 -10.33
N VAL A 123 -0.11 9.88 -11.20
CA VAL A 123 -1.15 10.79 -11.70
C VAL A 123 -2.25 9.99 -12.44
N ALA A 124 -1.86 8.95 -13.17
CA ALA A 124 -2.80 8.07 -13.87
C ALA A 124 -3.71 7.33 -12.88
N ALA A 125 -3.14 6.72 -11.84
CA ALA A 125 -3.90 6.00 -10.80
C ALA A 125 -4.85 6.96 -10.04
N SER A 126 -4.40 8.18 -9.74
CA SER A 126 -5.22 9.20 -9.08
C SER A 126 -6.44 9.60 -9.94
N LYS A 127 -6.24 9.84 -11.25
CA LYS A 127 -7.34 10.13 -12.18
C LYS A 127 -8.30 8.95 -12.32
N ALA A 128 -7.78 7.74 -12.46
CA ALA A 128 -8.59 6.53 -12.55
C ALA A 128 -9.41 6.26 -11.29
N SER A 129 -8.90 6.58 -10.10
CA SER A 129 -9.66 6.49 -8.84
C SER A 129 -10.92 7.37 -8.88
N LEU A 130 -10.83 8.59 -9.42
CA LEU A 130 -11.99 9.48 -9.60
C LEU A 130 -13.01 8.95 -10.63
N GLU A 131 -12.56 8.13 -11.56
CA GLU A 131 -13.38 7.53 -12.61
C GLU A 131 -13.91 6.14 -12.23
N LEU A 132 -13.52 5.59 -11.08
CA LEU A 132 -13.92 4.25 -10.62
C LEU A 132 -15.45 4.13 -10.55
N GLY A 133 -16.15 5.21 -10.16
CA GLY A 133 -17.62 5.26 -10.13
C GLY A 133 -18.28 5.02 -11.50
N GLN A 134 -17.57 5.22 -12.60
CA GLN A 134 -18.07 4.94 -13.95
C GLN A 134 -18.17 3.45 -14.26
N ILE A 135 -17.44 2.58 -13.53
CA ILE A 135 -17.46 1.13 -13.75
C ILE A 135 -18.20 0.36 -12.65
N GLN A 136 -18.43 0.96 -11.48
CA GLN A 136 -19.09 0.30 -10.36
C GLN A 136 -20.51 -0.19 -10.69
N GLY A 137 -20.80 -1.45 -10.35
CA GLY A 137 -22.10 -2.09 -10.52
C GLY A 137 -22.48 -2.40 -11.96
N LYS A 138 -21.67 -1.97 -12.95
CA LYS A 138 -21.88 -2.39 -14.34
C LYS A 138 -21.69 -3.90 -14.42
N ARG A 139 -22.61 -4.56 -15.12
CA ARG A 139 -22.65 -6.03 -15.25
C ARG A 139 -22.77 -6.78 -13.92
N GLY A 140 -23.20 -6.09 -12.84
CA GLY A 140 -23.24 -6.67 -11.50
C GLY A 140 -21.86 -6.90 -10.89
N ILE A 141 -20.85 -6.11 -11.29
CA ILE A 141 -19.48 -6.21 -10.75
C ILE A 141 -19.13 -4.91 -10.04
N TRP A 142 -18.60 -5.03 -8.83
CA TRP A 142 -18.06 -3.93 -8.05
C TRP A 142 -16.57 -4.19 -7.75
N PHE A 143 -15.80 -3.11 -7.67
CA PHE A 143 -14.35 -3.13 -7.54
C PHE A 143 -13.94 -2.39 -6.25
N CYS A 144 -13.15 -3.00 -5.38
CA CYS A 144 -12.56 -2.32 -4.21
C CYS A 144 -11.11 -2.79 -3.93
N GLY A 145 -10.36 -2.02 -3.12
CA GLY A 145 -8.98 -2.35 -2.73
C GLY A 145 -7.87 -1.74 -3.60
N TYR A 146 -8.18 -0.69 -4.38
CA TYR A 146 -7.23 -0.03 -5.30
C TYR A 146 -6.95 1.44 -4.96
N ASP A 147 -7.76 2.03 -4.08
CA ASP A 147 -7.77 3.48 -3.89
C ASP A 147 -6.69 3.89 -2.88
N PHE A 148 -5.71 4.66 -3.33
CA PHE A 148 -4.69 5.25 -2.46
C PHE A 148 -5.20 6.47 -1.69
N ASN A 149 -6.20 7.15 -2.23
CA ASN A 149 -6.68 8.41 -1.70
C ASN A 149 -7.84 8.21 -0.73
N GLN A 150 -8.54 7.07 -0.81
CA GLN A 150 -9.62 6.72 0.10
C GLN A 150 -9.26 5.47 0.88
N ASP A 151 -9.69 5.47 2.14
CA ASP A 151 -9.67 4.34 3.04
C ASP A 151 -10.18 3.07 2.32
N GLU A 152 -9.32 2.05 2.19
CA GLU A 152 -9.67 0.78 1.53
C GLU A 152 -10.92 0.14 2.15
N LEU A 153 -11.13 0.35 3.46
CA LEU A 153 -12.33 -0.07 4.16
C LEU A 153 -13.57 0.62 3.59
N LYS A 154 -13.47 1.92 3.29
CA LYS A 154 -14.56 2.70 2.69
C LYS A 154 -14.89 2.19 1.30
N ALA A 155 -13.89 1.92 0.46
CA ALA A 155 -14.13 1.35 -0.88
C ALA A 155 -14.86 0.01 -0.80
N GLY A 156 -14.51 -0.84 0.18
CA GLY A 156 -15.23 -2.09 0.46
C GLY A 156 -16.68 -1.86 0.90
N MET A 157 -16.91 -0.91 1.80
CA MET A 157 -18.27 -0.53 2.24
C MET A 157 -19.10 0.02 1.08
N ASP A 158 -18.54 0.86 0.22
CA ASP A 158 -19.26 1.42 -0.93
C ASP A 158 -19.63 0.35 -1.95
N ALA A 159 -18.75 -0.63 -2.20
CA ALA A 159 -19.08 -1.81 -3.01
C ALA A 159 -20.21 -2.66 -2.39
N ALA A 160 -20.16 -2.89 -1.08
CA ALA A 160 -21.19 -3.63 -0.35
C ALA A 160 -22.54 -2.90 -0.33
N HIS A 161 -22.53 -1.58 -0.20
CA HIS A 161 -23.73 -0.76 -0.30
C HIS A 161 -24.30 -0.78 -1.72
N GLY A 162 -23.43 -0.70 -2.74
CA GLY A 162 -23.79 -0.81 -4.14
C GLY A 162 -24.52 -2.11 -4.48
N ILE A 163 -24.01 -3.26 -4.02
CA ILE A 163 -24.67 -4.56 -4.26
C ILE A 163 -26.00 -4.70 -3.51
N LEU A 164 -26.12 -4.08 -2.33
CA LEU A 164 -27.35 -4.11 -1.53
C LEU A 164 -28.41 -3.09 -2.00
N GLY A 165 -28.11 -2.25 -3.01
CA GLY A 165 -29.00 -1.17 -3.44
C GLY A 165 -29.22 -0.09 -2.37
N LYS A 166 -28.36 -0.05 -1.35
CA LYS A 166 -28.39 0.96 -0.30
C LYS A 166 -27.46 2.09 -0.72
N HIS A 167 -27.96 3.31 -0.81
CA HIS A 167 -27.05 4.45 -0.98
C HIS A 167 -26.29 4.67 0.33
N SER A 168 -24.96 4.55 0.32
CA SER A 168 -24.16 5.21 1.36
C SER A 168 -24.37 6.71 1.19
N SER A 169 -24.96 7.36 2.20
CA SER A 169 -24.73 8.79 2.35
C SER A 169 -23.22 8.94 2.47
N VAL A 170 -22.61 9.58 1.47
CA VAL A 170 -21.19 9.93 1.48
C VAL A 170 -20.91 10.58 2.84
N LEU A 171 -20.33 9.83 3.77
CA LEU A 171 -19.64 10.43 4.89
C LEU A 171 -18.38 11.02 4.26
N HIS A 172 -18.56 12.22 3.71
CA HIS A 172 -17.47 13.18 3.62
C HIS A 172 -17.00 13.32 5.05
N SER A 173 -15.96 12.58 5.42
CA SER A 173 -15.16 12.97 6.56
C SER A 173 -14.42 14.21 6.09
N PRO A 174 -14.80 15.43 6.51
CA PRO A 174 -14.00 16.59 6.23
C PRO A 174 -12.89 16.57 7.29
N LYS A 175 -12.00 15.56 7.25
CA LYS A 175 -10.74 15.69 7.97
C LYS A 175 -9.81 16.49 7.07
N ASN A 176 -10.14 17.76 6.89
CA ASN A 176 -9.09 18.74 6.92
C ASN A 176 -8.51 18.63 8.33
N MET A 177 -7.44 17.85 8.51
CA MET A 177 -6.56 18.05 9.64
C MET A 177 -5.99 19.45 9.48
N SER A 178 -6.69 20.46 9.99
CA SER A 178 -6.06 21.75 10.26
C SER A 178 -5.03 21.46 11.34
N PRO A 179 -3.72 21.56 11.04
CA PRO A 179 -2.73 21.31 12.07
C PRO A 179 -2.97 22.33 13.18
N SER A 180 -2.88 21.89 14.43
CA SER A 180 -2.83 22.80 15.56
C SER A 180 -1.69 23.81 15.37
N PHE A 181 -1.74 24.93 16.09
CA PHE A 181 -0.65 25.92 16.06
C PHE A 181 0.72 25.29 16.41
N MET A 182 0.73 24.32 17.32
CA MET A 182 1.93 23.56 17.69
C MET A 182 2.40 22.67 16.54
N GLU A 183 1.51 21.92 15.88
CA GLU A 183 1.88 21.08 14.73
C GLU A 183 2.32 21.93 13.53
N THR A 184 1.72 23.10 13.33
CA THR A 184 2.13 24.05 12.28
C THR A 184 3.53 24.56 12.54
N THR A 185 3.82 24.98 13.78
CA THR A 185 5.16 25.46 14.18
C THR A 185 6.20 24.33 14.11
N ALA A 186 5.86 23.12 14.58
CA ALA A 186 6.72 21.95 14.49
C ALA A 186 7.02 21.59 13.03
N ARG A 187 6.00 21.57 12.16
CA ARG A 187 6.16 21.34 10.72
C ARG A 187 7.04 22.42 10.09
N LEU A 188 6.87 23.68 10.44
CA LEU A 188 7.70 24.77 9.91
C LEU A 188 9.16 24.61 10.31
N PHE A 189 9.41 24.25 11.57
CA PHE A 189 10.75 24.01 12.10
C PHE A 189 11.42 22.82 11.42
N VAL A 190 10.70 21.69 11.32
CA VAL A 190 11.17 20.47 10.66
C VAL A 190 11.42 20.70 9.16
N THR A 191 10.54 21.43 8.48
CA THR A 191 10.70 21.75 7.05
C THR A 191 11.92 22.64 6.83
N LYS A 192 12.12 23.67 7.65
CA LYS A 192 13.31 24.53 7.60
C LYS A 192 14.59 23.77 7.90
N PHE A 193 14.56 22.85 8.87
CA PHE A 193 15.69 21.98 9.17
C PHE A 193 16.04 21.09 7.97
N PHE A 194 15.07 20.40 7.38
CA PHE A 194 15.33 19.53 6.23
C PHE A 194 15.72 20.30 4.96
N GLN A 195 15.25 21.53 4.75
CA GLN A 195 15.68 22.38 3.62
C GLN A 195 17.19 22.66 3.62
N GLN A 196 17.87 22.54 4.78
CA GLN A 196 19.33 22.68 4.85
C GLN A 196 20.08 21.46 4.33
N TYR A 197 19.40 20.31 4.23
CA TYR A 197 20.01 19.01 3.90
C TYR A 197 19.40 18.33 2.68
N ILE A 198 18.21 18.76 2.23
CA ILE A 198 17.45 18.17 1.14
C ILE A 198 17.00 19.30 0.19
N SER A 199 17.57 19.32 -1.02
CA SER A 199 17.01 20.11 -2.12
C SER A 199 15.75 19.41 -2.62
N MET A 200 14.57 19.94 -2.25
CA MET A 200 13.33 19.54 -2.90
C MET A 200 13.39 20.02 -4.36
N GLY A 201 13.55 19.09 -5.31
CA GLY A 201 13.36 19.40 -6.72
C GLY A 201 11.91 19.82 -6.95
N CYS A 202 11.69 21.06 -7.38
CA CYS A 202 10.39 21.47 -7.91
C CYS A 202 10.18 20.73 -9.24
N VAL A 203 9.11 19.93 -9.31
CA VAL A 203 8.52 19.55 -10.61
C VAL A 203 7.66 20.73 -11.04
N THR A 204 8.21 21.57 -11.92
CA THR A 204 7.45 22.56 -12.71
C THR A 204 6.78 21.89 -13.89
#